data_AF-A0A329S6D1-F1
#
_entry.id   AF-A0A329S6D1-F1
#
_cell.length_a   1.000
_cell.length_b   1.000
_cell.length_c   1.000
_cell.angle_alpha   90.00
_cell.angle_beta   90.00
_cell.angle_gamma   90.00
#
_symmetry.space_group_name_H-M   'P 1'
#
loop_
_entity.id
_entity.type
_entity.pdbx_description
1 polymer ?
#
loop_
_entity_poly.entity_id
_entity_poly.type
_entity_poly.pdbx_seq_one_letter_code
_entity_poly.pdbx_strand_id
1 'polypeptide(L)'
;MQTDAYKIYVRYVKKYDSMIYNYKNSIGQPPIEFGGTDAQIFAKVQVWAAAHRPRWYVKKMLKLDDLPKSELVDDKFYKEFLRLTGEKS
;
A
#
# COMPACT_ATOMS: atom_id res chain seq x y z
N MET A 1 -15.52 -4.18 15.53
CA MET A 1 -16.56 -4.07 14.48
C MET A 1 -16.00 -3.21 13.35
N GLN A 2 -15.95 -3.72 12.11
CA GLN A 2 -15.69 -2.86 10.95
C GLN A 2 -16.95 -2.05 10.66
N THR A 3 -16.86 -0.73 10.78
CA THR A 3 -17.97 0.19 10.49
C THR A 3 -18.25 0.22 8.99
N ASP A 4 -19.46 0.62 8.59
CA ASP A 4 -19.79 0.74 7.16
C ASP A 4 -18.92 1.81 6.47
N ALA A 5 -18.52 2.86 7.20
CA ALA A 5 -17.54 3.84 6.74
C ALA A 5 -16.19 3.19 6.39
N TYR A 6 -15.70 2.24 7.21
CA TYR A 6 -14.46 1.52 6.93
C TYR A 6 -14.56 0.64 5.68
N LYS A 7 -15.70 -0.05 5.48
CA LYS A 7 -15.93 -0.85 4.26
C LYS A 7 -15.95 0.02 3.00
N ILE A 8 -16.59 1.19 3.07
CA ILE A 8 -16.59 2.16 1.97
C ILE A 8 -15.16 2.63 1.69
N TYR A 9 -14.39 2.91 2.75
CA TYR A 9 -12.98 3.29 2.60
C TYR A 9 -12.15 2.20 1.93
N VAL A 10 -12.28 0.92 2.32
CA VAL A 10 -11.57 -0.19 1.68
C VAL A 10 -11.95 -0.32 0.20
N ARG A 11 -13.24 -0.13 -0.15
CA ARG A 11 -13.68 -0.10 -1.56
C ARG A 11 -13.01 1.04 -2.34
N TYR A 12 -12.95 2.22 -1.75
CA TYR A 12 -12.23 3.36 -2.32
C TYR A 12 -10.76 3.01 -2.56
N VAL A 13 -10.06 2.49 -1.54
CA VAL A 13 -8.64 2.14 -1.62
C VAL A 13 -8.37 1.09 -2.70
N LYS A 14 -9.23 0.07 -2.85
CA LYS A 14 -9.10 -0.94 -3.92
C LYS A 14 -9.19 -0.34 -5.32
N LYS A 15 -10.17 0.54 -5.54
CA LYS A 15 -10.35 1.22 -6.82
C LYS A 15 -9.18 2.18 -7.10
N TYR A 16 -8.80 2.95 -6.09
CA TYR A 16 -7.70 3.90 -6.14
C TYR A 16 -6.37 3.21 -6.45
N ASP A 17 -6.02 2.14 -5.73
CA ASP A 17 -4.81 1.37 -5.97
C ASP A 17 -4.75 0.80 -7.39
N SER A 18 -5.86 0.23 -7.87
CA SER A 18 -5.93 -0.32 -9.23
C SER A 18 -5.69 0.76 -10.28
N MET A 19 -6.25 1.95 -10.08
CA MET A 19 -6.03 3.10 -10.96
C MET A 19 -4.57 3.55 -10.94
N ILE A 20 -3.98 3.76 -9.76
CA ILE A 20 -2.58 4.18 -9.63
C ILE A 20 -1.63 3.15 -10.27
N TYR A 21 -1.86 1.86 -10.03
CA TYR A 21 -1.03 0.80 -10.58
C TYR A 21 -1.14 0.68 -12.11
N ASN A 22 -2.36 0.74 -12.66
CA ASN A 22 -2.59 0.57 -14.10
C ASN A 22 -2.15 1.78 -14.92
N TYR A 23 -2.31 2.99 -14.38
CA TYR A 23 -1.96 4.23 -15.07
C TYR A 23 -0.58 4.76 -14.70
N LYS A 24 0.26 3.95 -14.03
CA LYS A 24 1.63 4.35 -13.67
C LYS A 24 2.41 4.81 -14.92
N ASN A 25 3.10 5.93 -14.82
CA ASN A 25 3.88 6.54 -15.91
C ASN A 25 3.05 6.95 -17.14
N SER A 26 1.73 7.12 -17.00
CA SER A 26 0.86 7.63 -18.07
C SER A 26 0.48 9.10 -17.83
N ILE A 27 0.14 9.81 -18.90
CA ILE A 27 -0.35 11.21 -18.83
C ILE A 27 -1.63 11.34 -17.98
N GLY A 28 -2.39 10.24 -17.84
CA GLY A 28 -3.61 10.17 -17.01
C GLY A 28 -3.39 9.64 -15.59
N GLN A 29 -2.15 9.59 -15.10
CA GLN A 29 -1.90 9.11 -13.74
C GLN A 29 -2.52 10.08 -12.71
N PRO A 30 -3.39 9.60 -11.80
CA PRO A 30 -3.94 10.43 -10.74
C PRO A 30 -2.85 10.87 -9.76
N PRO A 31 -3.04 11.99 -9.04
CA PRO A 31 -2.15 12.37 -7.95
C PRO A 31 -2.06 11.25 -6.92
N ILE A 32 -0.83 10.93 -6.50
CA ILE A 32 -0.58 9.91 -5.49
C ILE A 32 -0.80 10.50 -4.09
N GLU A 33 -1.76 9.94 -3.35
CA GLU A 33 -2.02 10.23 -1.94
C GLU A 33 -1.09 9.39 -1.06
N PHE A 34 0.07 9.98 -0.78
CA PHE A 34 1.01 9.41 0.16
C PHE A 34 0.52 9.54 1.61
N GLY A 35 0.72 8.49 2.41
CA GLY A 35 0.42 8.50 3.84
C GLY A 35 -1.06 8.34 4.19
N GLY A 36 -1.42 8.87 5.36
CA GLY A 36 -2.71 8.68 6.04
C GLY A 36 -2.49 8.37 7.52
N THR A 37 -3.58 8.18 8.26
CA THR A 37 -3.52 7.60 9.61
C THR A 37 -3.02 6.16 9.55
N ASP A 38 -2.50 5.64 10.66
CA ASP A 38 -2.06 4.24 10.76
C ASP A 38 -3.12 3.25 10.22
N ALA A 39 -4.39 3.43 10.60
CA ALA A 39 -5.48 2.56 10.16
C ALA A 39 -5.72 2.63 8.64
N GLN A 40 -5.56 3.82 8.05
CA GLN A 40 -5.69 4.02 6.61
C GLN A 40 -4.53 3.36 5.85
N ILE A 41 -3.31 3.50 6.34
CA ILE A 41 -2.13 2.86 5.74
C ILE A 41 -2.21 1.34 5.87
N PHE A 42 -2.66 0.80 7.01
CA PHE A 42 -2.90 -0.64 7.15
C PHE A 42 -3.96 -1.15 6.18
N ALA A 43 -5.05 -0.40 5.94
CA ALA A 43 -6.03 -0.76 4.92
C ALA A 43 -5.43 -0.76 3.50
N LYS A 44 -4.57 0.22 3.18
CA LYS A 44 -3.79 0.24 1.92
C LYS A 44 -2.89 -0.99 1.81
N VAL A 45 -2.14 -1.33 2.85
CA VAL A 45 -1.27 -2.53 2.90
C VAL A 45 -2.05 -3.82 2.66
N GLN A 46 -3.21 -4.00 3.31
CA GLN A 46 -4.07 -5.16 3.10
C GLN A 46 -4.55 -5.26 1.65
N VAL A 47 -4.91 -4.12 1.04
CA VAL A 47 -5.30 -4.06 -0.37
C VAL A 47 -4.13 -4.41 -1.29
N TRP A 48 -2.94 -3.88 -1.03
CA TRP A 48 -1.75 -4.17 -1.83
C TRP A 48 -1.34 -5.64 -1.76
N ALA A 49 -1.38 -6.24 -0.57
CA ALA A 49 -1.10 -7.65 -0.37
C ALA A 49 -2.13 -8.53 -1.09
N ALA A 50 -3.43 -8.22 -0.94
CA ALA A 50 -4.51 -8.96 -1.61
C ALA A 50 -4.47 -8.83 -3.14
N ALA A 51 -3.95 -7.72 -3.66
CA ALA A 51 -3.76 -7.49 -5.10
C ALA A 51 -2.39 -7.99 -5.62
N HIS A 52 -1.60 -8.68 -4.79
CA HIS A 52 -0.25 -9.16 -5.11
C HIS A 52 0.65 -8.07 -5.72
N ARG A 53 0.57 -6.85 -5.17
CA ARG A 53 1.40 -5.74 -5.65
C ARG A 53 2.88 -6.03 -5.40
N PRO A 54 3.78 -5.71 -6.35
CA PRO A 54 5.19 -6.01 -6.20
C PRO A 54 5.84 -5.14 -5.13
N ARG A 55 6.88 -5.65 -4.46
CA ARG A 55 7.62 -4.95 -3.38
C ARG A 55 8.07 -3.54 -3.76
N TRP A 56 8.60 -3.35 -4.97
CA TRP A 56 9.05 -2.01 -5.41
C TRP A 56 7.91 -0.99 -5.41
N TYR A 57 6.68 -1.41 -5.72
CA TYR A 57 5.51 -0.53 -5.72
C TYR A 57 5.13 -0.15 -4.30
N VAL A 58 5.05 -1.13 -3.39
CA VAL A 58 4.70 -0.89 -1.99
C VAL A 58 5.74 0.01 -1.31
N LYS A 59 7.03 -0.21 -1.56
CA LYS A 59 8.10 0.68 -1.07
C LYS A 59 7.90 2.12 -1.54
N LYS A 60 7.64 2.33 -2.84
CA LYS A 60 7.36 3.66 -3.39
C LYS A 60 6.12 4.31 -2.76
N MET A 61 5.05 3.55 -2.56
CA MET A 61 3.82 4.07 -1.96
C MET A 61 3.98 4.41 -0.46
N LEU A 62 4.89 3.71 0.23
CA LEU A 62 5.27 3.98 1.62
C LEU A 62 6.43 4.99 1.73
N LYS A 63 6.97 5.51 0.61
CA LYS A 63 8.16 6.38 0.56
C LYS A 63 9.39 5.78 1.24
N LEU A 64 9.62 4.48 1.01
CA LEU A 64 10.77 3.74 1.54
C LEU A 64 11.78 3.38 0.43
N ASP A 65 11.61 3.92 -0.77
CA ASP A 65 12.41 3.61 -1.96
C ASP A 65 13.90 3.95 -1.81
N ASP A 66 14.24 4.93 -0.97
CA ASP A 66 15.61 5.35 -0.71
C ASP A 66 16.23 4.73 0.57
N LEU A 67 15.47 3.90 1.31
CA LEU A 67 15.93 3.36 2.59
C LEU A 67 16.77 2.07 2.42
N PRO A 68 17.79 1.86 3.26
CA PRO A 68 18.55 0.63 3.29
C PRO A 68 17.67 -0.55 3.75
N LYS A 69 18.09 -1.78 3.41
CA LYS A 69 17.31 -3.00 3.72
C LYS A 69 16.98 -3.14 5.21
N SER A 70 17.88 -2.73 6.10
CA SER A 70 17.67 -2.75 7.55
C SER A 70 16.48 -1.88 7.99
N GLU A 71 16.36 -0.67 7.45
CA GLU A 71 15.28 0.26 7.80
C GLU A 71 13.96 -0.13 7.15
N LEU A 72 14.01 -0.76 5.98
CA LEU A 72 12.83 -1.30 5.30
C LEU A 72 12.09 -2.34 6.14
N VAL A 73 12.82 -3.25 6.79
CA VAL A 73 12.22 -4.36 7.56
C VAL A 73 11.72 -3.93 8.94
N ASP A 74 12.16 -2.76 9.41
CA ASP A 74 11.72 -2.15 10.67
C ASP A 74 10.44 -1.33 10.51
N ASP A 75 10.08 -0.91 9.28
CA ASP A 75 8.81 -0.24 9.01
C ASP A 75 7.62 -1.17 9.29
N LYS A 76 6.74 -0.75 10.20
CA LYS A 76 5.59 -1.55 10.66
C LYS A 76 4.62 -1.89 9.52
N PHE A 77 4.48 -1.04 8.51
CA PHE A 77 3.55 -1.26 7.40
C PHE A 77 4.13 -2.21 6.37
N TYR A 78 5.42 -2.05 6.04
CA TYR A 78 6.12 -2.95 5.14
C TYR A 78 6.26 -4.35 5.75
N LYS A 79 6.51 -4.46 7.06
CA LYS A 79 6.50 -5.73 7.79
C LYS A 79 5.14 -6.43 7.70
N GLU A 80 4.05 -5.69 7.85
CA GLU A 80 2.69 -6.24 7.70
C GLU A 80 2.43 -6.71 6.26
N PHE A 81 2.91 -5.95 5.26
CA PHE A 81 2.83 -6.36 3.86
C PHE A 81 3.52 -7.71 3.62
N LEU A 82 4.77 -7.87 4.09
CA LEU A 82 5.52 -9.12 3.97
C LEU A 82 4.82 -10.30 4.68
N ARG A 83 4.26 -10.05 5.87
CA ARG A 83 3.51 -11.04 6.63
C ARG A 83 2.28 -11.54 5.86
N LEU A 84 1.57 -10.64 5.18
CA LEU A 84 0.36 -10.96 4.42
C LEU A 84 0.65 -11.67 3.10
N THR A 85 1.79 -11.39 2.45
CA THR A 85 2.18 -12.03 1.20
C THR A 85 2.97 -13.33 1.40
N GLY A 86 3.37 -13.64 2.64
CA GLY A 86 4.23 -14.79 2.95
C GLY A 86 5.67 -14.62 2.44
N GLU A 87 6.05 -13.39 2.07
CA GLU A 87 7.40 -13.07 1.60
C GLU A 87 8.37 -12.94 2.79
N LYS A 88 9.58 -13.49 2.66
CA LYS A 88 10.64 -13.33 3.66
C LYS A 88 11.35 -11.98 3.49
N SER A 89 11.76 -11.41 4.62
CA SER A 89 12.39 -10.08 4.78
C SER A 89 13.72 -9.89 4.04
#